data_AF-N1MRS8-F1
#
_entry.id   AF-N1MRS8-F1
#
_cell.length_a   1.000
_cell.length_b   1.000
_cell.length_c   1.000
_cell.angle_alpha   90.00
_cell.angle_beta   90.00
_cell.angle_gamma   90.00
#
_symmetry.space_group_name_H-M   'P 1'
#
loop_
_entity.id
_entity.type
_entity.pdbx_description
1 polymer ?
#
loop_
_entity_poly.entity_id
_entity_poly.type
_entity_poly.pdbx_seq_one_letter_code
_entity_poly.pdbx_strand_id
1 'polypeptide(L)'
;MAAYPGGMARQRYGRAQRRSAGFGGPALIYALCLGLLLGWYGPVWMERGAWPPMEMPRQSVPADTLSAQFGFCHSGGGVNCVVDGDTFWFSGEKYRIADIDTPETHGPRCAAEGALGARATERLQVLMNEGAFSLESGDRDTDRYGRALRVVTRGGESIGGMLVAEGLAREWDGARRSWC
;
A
#
# COMPACT_ATOMS: atom_id res chain seq x y z
N MET A 1 46.71 72.63 41.72
CA MET A 1 46.44 71.27 42.22
C MET A 1 45.08 71.34 42.89
N ALA A 2 44.00 71.01 42.16
CA ALA A 2 43.28 69.73 42.19
C ALA A 2 42.48 69.55 43.50
N ALA A 3 41.24 69.08 43.59
CA ALA A 3 40.09 68.84 42.71
C ALA A 3 38.90 68.57 43.69
N TYR A 4 37.66 68.89 43.29
CA TYR A 4 36.38 68.71 44.02
C TYR A 4 36.00 67.22 44.28
N PRO A 5 34.77 66.88 44.76
CA PRO A 5 34.08 67.13 46.03
C PRO A 5 33.40 65.81 46.55
N GLY A 6 32.46 65.85 47.51
CA GLY A 6 31.55 64.71 47.70
C GLY A 6 30.56 64.82 48.85
N GLY A 7 29.33 65.27 48.56
CA GLY A 7 28.20 65.20 49.48
C GLY A 7 27.58 63.80 49.57
N MET A 8 26.95 63.49 50.71
CA MET A 8 26.09 62.32 50.87
C MET A 8 24.68 62.75 51.25
N ALA A 9 23.74 62.49 50.33
CA ALA A 9 22.31 62.65 50.51
C ALA A 9 21.71 61.39 51.16
N ARG A 10 20.77 61.59 52.08
CA ARG A 10 19.98 60.58 52.78
C ARG A 10 18.99 59.89 51.83
N GLN A 11 18.87 58.57 51.90
CA GLN A 11 17.74 57.83 51.30
C GLN A 11 16.77 57.30 52.37
N ARG A 12 15.49 57.55 52.13
CA ARG A 12 14.33 57.12 52.91
C ARG A 12 13.84 55.76 52.40
N TYR A 13 13.52 54.85 53.32
CA TYR A 13 12.88 53.56 53.03
C TYR A 13 11.44 53.74 52.51
N GLY A 14 11.13 53.10 51.38
CA GLY A 14 9.79 53.07 50.79
C GLY A 14 8.94 51.90 51.30
N ARG A 15 7.68 52.19 51.63
CA ARG A 15 6.66 51.19 51.99
C ARG A 15 5.89 50.78 50.74
N ALA A 16 5.92 49.49 50.38
CA ALA A 16 5.17 48.95 49.25
C ALA A 16 3.66 48.87 49.57
N GLN A 17 2.83 49.48 48.72
CA GLN A 17 1.37 49.33 48.73
C GLN A 17 0.96 48.22 47.74
N ARG A 18 0.19 47.23 48.21
CA ARG A 18 -0.48 46.23 47.35
C ARG A 18 -1.61 46.89 46.58
N ARG A 19 -1.64 46.74 45.26
CA ARG A 19 -2.76 47.14 44.38
C ARG A 19 -3.53 45.91 43.92
N SER A 20 -4.82 45.86 44.22
CA SER A 20 -5.78 44.92 43.64
C SER A 20 -6.17 45.39 42.23
N ALA A 21 -5.94 44.55 41.22
CA ALA A 21 -6.31 44.85 39.84
C ALA A 21 -7.79 44.50 39.58
N GLY A 22 -8.61 45.53 39.34
CA GLY A 22 -9.97 45.36 38.82
C GLY A 22 -9.96 45.32 37.29
N PHE A 23 -10.74 44.43 36.68
CA PHE A 23 -10.93 44.36 35.23
C PHE A 23 -11.71 45.58 34.73
N GLY A 24 -11.16 46.31 33.76
CA GLY A 24 -11.81 47.47 33.15
C GLY A 24 -12.94 47.10 32.20
N GLY A 25 -13.93 48.01 32.06
CA GLY A 25 -15.13 47.86 31.21
C GLY A 25 -14.94 47.26 29.80
N PRO A 26 -13.92 47.63 29.00
CA PRO A 26 -13.76 47.03 27.66
C PRO A 26 -13.41 45.54 27.71
N ALA A 27 -12.72 45.06 28.76
CA ALA A 27 -12.38 43.64 28.89
C ALA A 27 -13.61 42.76 29.11
N LEU A 28 -14.64 43.29 29.77
CA LEU A 28 -15.93 42.60 29.93
C LEU A 28 -16.72 42.55 28.63
N ILE A 29 -16.64 43.59 27.79
CA ILE A 29 -17.29 43.62 26.47
C ILE A 29 -16.64 42.60 25.54
N TYR A 30 -15.31 42.53 25.50
CA TYR A 30 -14.61 41.52 24.70
C TYR A 30 -14.95 40.10 25.15
N ALA A 31 -15.00 39.83 26.46
CA ALA A 31 -15.37 38.52 26.99
C ALA A 31 -16.81 38.13 26.61
N LEU A 32 -17.76 39.07 26.67
CA LEU A 32 -19.15 38.85 26.26
C LEU A 32 -19.28 38.59 24.75
N CYS A 33 -18.60 39.36 23.91
CA CYS A 33 -18.62 39.16 22.45
C CYS A 33 -18.02 37.81 22.05
N LEU A 34 -16.93 37.38 22.71
CA LEU A 34 -16.26 36.11 22.43
C LEU A 34 -17.10 34.91 22.91
N GLY A 35 -17.78 35.05 24.05
CA GLY A 35 -18.75 34.08 24.54
C GLY A 35 -19.98 33.94 23.64
N LEU A 36 -20.49 35.04 23.09
CA LEU A 36 -21.62 35.02 22.13
C LEU A 36 -21.22 34.41 20.77
N LEU A 37 -20.01 34.68 20.28
CA LEU A 37 -19.50 34.04 19.06
C LEU A 37 -19.33 32.52 19.24
N LEU A 38 -18.74 32.09 20.36
CA LEU A 38 -18.58 30.66 20.65
C LEU A 38 -19.92 29.97 20.97
N GLY A 39 -20.87 30.66 21.60
CA GLY A 39 -22.20 30.13 21.93
C GLY A 39 -23.19 30.11 20.76
N TRP A 40 -23.07 31.01 19.79
CA TRP A 40 -23.93 31.04 18.60
C TRP A 40 -23.51 30.00 17.54
N TYR A 41 -22.20 29.78 17.38
CA TYR A 41 -21.69 28.80 16.43
C TYR A 41 -21.41 27.44 17.06
N GLY A 42 -21.15 27.35 18.36
CA GLY A 42 -20.78 26.10 19.07
C GLY A 42 -21.79 24.95 19.00
N PRO A 43 -23.11 25.18 19.10
CA PRO A 43 -24.10 24.08 19.10
C PRO A 43 -24.16 23.32 17.77
N VAL A 44 -23.90 23.99 16.65
CA VAL A 44 -24.01 23.38 15.30
C VAL A 44 -22.90 22.35 15.04
N TRP A 45 -21.72 22.50 15.65
CA TRP A 45 -20.59 21.58 15.49
C TRP A 45 -20.61 20.43 16.49
N MET A 46 -21.26 20.59 17.65
CA MET A 46 -21.35 19.55 18.68
C MET A 46 -22.55 18.61 18.50
N GLU A 47 -23.69 19.09 17.98
CA GLU A 47 -24.85 18.22 17.70
C GLU A 47 -24.64 17.38 16.43
N ARG A 48 -23.77 17.82 15.52
CA ARG A 48 -23.32 17.02 14.37
C ARG A 48 -22.00 16.34 14.71
N GLY A 49 -22.05 15.33 15.58
CA GLY A 49 -20.99 14.33 15.75
C GLY A 49 -20.70 13.48 14.49
N ALA A 50 -21.07 13.97 13.31
CA ALA A 50 -20.78 13.39 12.03
C ALA A 50 -19.83 14.34 11.30
N TRP A 51 -18.53 14.10 11.48
CA TRP A 51 -17.62 14.33 10.38
C TRP A 51 -18.26 13.65 9.16
N PRO A 52 -18.41 14.30 7.99
CA PRO A 52 -18.83 13.57 6.80
C PRO A 52 -17.91 12.34 6.71
N PRO A 53 -18.45 11.14 6.46
CA PRO A 53 -17.59 9.99 6.29
C PRO A 53 -16.54 10.40 5.27
N MET A 54 -15.27 10.38 5.68
CA MET A 54 -14.19 10.57 4.73
C MET A 54 -14.34 9.40 3.77
N GLU A 55 -15.00 9.63 2.64
CA GLU A 55 -14.96 8.75 1.50
C GLU A 55 -13.51 8.74 1.07
N MET A 56 -12.77 7.76 1.59
CA MET A 56 -11.44 7.44 1.09
C MET A 56 -11.62 7.26 -0.41
N PRO A 57 -10.93 8.04 -1.26
CA PRO A 57 -11.04 7.84 -2.69
C PRO A 57 -10.72 6.38 -2.95
N ARG A 58 -11.73 5.63 -3.42
CA ARG A 58 -11.56 4.24 -3.82
C ARG A 58 -10.54 4.31 -4.94
N GLN A 59 -9.29 3.92 -4.67
CA GLN A 59 -8.25 3.92 -5.68
C GLN A 59 -8.80 3.12 -6.85
N SER A 60 -8.93 3.76 -8.02
CA SER A 60 -9.35 3.07 -9.22
C SER A 60 -8.21 2.13 -9.60
N VAL A 61 -8.37 0.83 -9.35
CA VAL A 61 -7.47 -0.16 -9.93
C VAL A 61 -7.53 0.05 -11.45
N PRO A 62 -6.39 0.24 -12.13
CA PRO A 62 -6.39 0.34 -13.58
C PRO A 62 -7.12 -0.86 -14.17
N ALA A 63 -7.93 -0.61 -15.21
CA ALA A 63 -8.70 -1.68 -15.82
C ALA A 63 -7.76 -2.74 -16.43
N ASP A 64 -8.11 -4.00 -16.27
CA ASP A 64 -7.43 -5.09 -16.97
C ASP A 64 -7.69 -4.98 -18.48
N THR A 65 -6.62 -4.96 -19.25
CA THR A 65 -6.69 -4.73 -20.71
C THR A 65 -6.07 -5.85 -21.53
N LEU A 66 -5.26 -6.71 -20.91
CA LEU A 66 -4.60 -7.81 -21.61
C LEU A 66 -5.55 -9.00 -21.66
N SER A 67 -5.69 -9.61 -22.84
CA SER A 67 -6.46 -10.84 -23.00
C SER A 67 -5.94 -11.65 -24.18
N ALA A 68 -6.07 -12.96 -24.08
CA ALA A 68 -5.80 -13.90 -25.15
C ALA A 68 -6.48 -15.23 -24.81
N GLN A 69 -6.56 -16.12 -25.80
CA GLN A 69 -6.86 -17.52 -25.55
C GLN A 69 -5.54 -18.28 -25.33
N PHE A 70 -5.42 -18.91 -24.16
CA PHE A 70 -4.27 -19.71 -23.78
C PHE A 70 -4.55 -21.20 -23.97
N GLY A 71 -3.71 -21.85 -24.77
CA GLY A 71 -3.58 -23.32 -24.79
C GLY A 71 -2.47 -23.80 -23.86
N PHE A 72 -2.09 -25.07 -23.98
CA PHE A 72 -0.84 -25.58 -23.39
C PHE A 72 0.28 -25.51 -24.42
N CYS A 73 1.48 -25.17 -23.98
CA CYS A 73 2.61 -25.06 -24.89
C CYS A 73 3.03 -26.44 -25.43
N HIS A 74 3.28 -26.51 -26.73
CA HIS A 74 3.97 -27.64 -27.35
C HIS A 74 5.49 -27.44 -27.29
N SER A 75 6.25 -28.40 -27.82
CA SER A 75 7.72 -28.32 -27.85
C SER A 75 8.22 -27.02 -28.48
N GLY A 76 8.99 -26.23 -27.72
CA GLY A 76 9.62 -24.99 -28.20
C GLY A 76 8.90 -23.69 -27.81
N GLY A 77 7.73 -23.75 -27.15
CA GLY A 77 6.98 -22.56 -26.74
C GLY A 77 5.84 -22.20 -27.71
N GLY A 78 5.29 -21.00 -27.59
CA GLY A 78 4.16 -20.55 -28.41
C GLY A 78 3.86 -19.06 -28.23
N VAL A 79 2.77 -18.58 -28.84
CA VAL A 79 2.37 -17.17 -28.74
C VAL A 79 1.58 -16.91 -27.45
N ASN A 80 0.52 -17.68 -27.21
CA ASN A 80 -0.34 -17.58 -26.03
C ASN A 80 -0.57 -19.00 -25.48
N CYS A 81 0.28 -19.45 -24.57
CA CYS A 81 0.20 -20.80 -24.01
C CYS A 81 0.82 -20.91 -22.62
N VAL A 82 0.33 -21.84 -21.81
CA VAL A 82 0.88 -22.15 -20.48
C VAL A 82 1.90 -23.28 -20.59
N VAL A 83 3.07 -23.10 -19.98
CA VAL A 83 4.15 -24.10 -19.93
C VAL A 83 4.02 -24.97 -18.68
N ASP A 84 3.91 -24.33 -17.52
CA ASP A 84 3.76 -24.95 -16.21
C ASP A 84 3.00 -24.01 -15.26
N GLY A 85 2.94 -24.33 -13.95
CA GLY A 85 2.15 -23.58 -12.96
C GLY A 85 2.58 -22.13 -12.71
N ASP A 86 3.77 -21.71 -13.17
CA ASP A 86 4.23 -20.31 -13.05
C ASP A 86 4.84 -19.75 -14.33
N THR A 87 4.94 -20.51 -15.41
CA THR A 87 5.55 -20.09 -16.66
C THR A 87 4.55 -20.14 -17.81
N PHE A 88 4.44 -19.05 -18.57
CA PHE A 88 3.57 -18.96 -19.74
C PHE A 88 4.21 -18.10 -20.84
N TRP A 89 3.68 -18.22 -22.05
CA TRP A 89 3.93 -17.34 -23.17
C TRP A 89 2.73 -16.46 -23.42
N PHE A 90 2.95 -15.17 -23.63
CA PHE A 90 1.92 -14.22 -24.03
C PHE A 90 2.47 -13.29 -25.10
N SER A 91 1.74 -13.14 -26.20
CA SER A 91 2.15 -12.34 -27.36
C SER A 91 3.57 -12.65 -27.87
N GLY A 92 4.03 -13.90 -27.72
CA GLY A 92 5.35 -14.35 -28.16
C GLY A 92 6.50 -14.02 -27.21
N GLU A 93 6.21 -13.50 -26.02
CA GLU A 93 7.18 -13.31 -24.94
C GLU A 93 6.95 -14.31 -23.81
N LYS A 94 8.03 -14.77 -23.18
CA LYS A 94 7.99 -15.77 -22.11
C LYS A 94 8.05 -15.10 -20.74
N TYR A 95 7.05 -15.39 -19.92
CA TYR A 95 6.86 -14.83 -18.59
C TYR A 95 6.99 -15.90 -17.50
N ARG A 96 7.52 -15.50 -16.35
CA ARG A 96 7.39 -16.23 -15.08
C ARG A 96 6.62 -15.36 -14.09
N ILE A 97 5.62 -15.96 -13.43
CA ILE A 97 4.86 -15.34 -12.35
C ILE A 97 5.81 -15.10 -11.16
N ALA A 98 5.95 -13.84 -10.75
CA ALA A 98 7.04 -13.39 -9.90
C ALA A 98 6.81 -13.65 -8.40
N ASP A 99 5.56 -13.67 -7.96
CA ASP A 99 5.13 -13.77 -6.56
C ASP A 99 4.92 -15.21 -6.08
N ILE A 100 5.13 -16.21 -6.94
CA ILE A 100 4.93 -17.63 -6.60
C ILE A 100 6.08 -18.55 -7.03
N ASP A 101 6.09 -19.74 -6.43
CA ASP A 101 6.81 -20.92 -6.90
C ASP A 101 5.82 -22.06 -7.10
N THR A 102 5.94 -22.80 -8.21
CA THR A 102 5.09 -23.97 -8.49
C THR A 102 5.91 -25.25 -8.65
N PRO A 103 5.29 -26.43 -8.44
CA PRO A 103 5.93 -27.70 -8.72
C PRO A 103 6.21 -27.85 -10.23
N GLU A 104 7.42 -28.31 -10.57
CA GLU A 104 7.88 -28.37 -11.96
C GLU A 104 7.24 -29.55 -12.71
N THR A 105 6.77 -29.32 -13.94
CA THR A 105 6.25 -30.39 -14.82
C THR A 105 7.32 -31.01 -15.70
N HIS A 106 8.39 -30.27 -15.99
CA HIS A 106 9.47 -30.67 -16.89
C HIS A 106 10.69 -31.15 -16.09
N GLY A 107 10.63 -32.40 -15.64
CA GLY A 107 11.65 -33.02 -14.79
C GLY A 107 11.32 -32.96 -13.29
N PRO A 108 10.12 -33.41 -12.86
CA PRO A 108 9.77 -33.48 -11.45
C PRO A 108 10.70 -34.46 -10.72
N ARG A 109 11.06 -34.14 -9.49
CA ARG A 109 11.92 -34.96 -8.63
C ARG A 109 11.19 -36.16 -8.05
N CYS A 110 9.86 -36.10 -7.97
CA CYS A 110 9.01 -37.22 -7.57
C CYS A 110 7.65 -37.17 -8.27
N ALA A 111 6.91 -38.29 -8.24
CA ALA A 111 5.60 -38.41 -8.86
C ALA A 111 4.56 -37.43 -8.28
N ALA A 112 4.64 -37.14 -6.97
CA ALA A 112 3.75 -36.19 -6.31
C ALA A 112 3.95 -34.74 -6.83
N GLU A 113 5.20 -34.32 -7.01
CA GLU A 113 5.54 -33.03 -7.62
C GLU A 113 4.97 -32.93 -9.04
N GLY A 114 5.19 -33.96 -9.88
CA GLY A 114 4.67 -33.96 -11.25
C GLY A 114 3.13 -33.89 -11.31
N ALA A 115 2.43 -34.62 -10.44
CA ALA A 115 0.98 -34.58 -10.37
C ALA A 115 0.44 -33.23 -9.86
N LEU A 116 1.12 -32.60 -8.89
CA LEU A 116 0.73 -31.27 -8.40
C LEU A 116 1.04 -30.20 -9.45
N GLY A 117 2.18 -30.28 -10.14
CA GLY A 117 2.56 -29.38 -11.22
C GLY A 117 1.59 -29.44 -12.41
N ALA A 118 1.13 -30.64 -12.78
CA ALA A 118 0.11 -30.80 -13.83
C ALA A 118 -1.20 -30.07 -13.47
N ARG A 119 -1.68 -30.25 -12.23
CA ARG A 119 -2.88 -29.55 -11.73
C ARG A 119 -2.69 -28.03 -11.69
N ALA A 120 -1.51 -27.56 -11.25
CA ALA A 120 -1.17 -26.14 -11.26
C ALA A 120 -1.18 -25.55 -12.67
N THR A 121 -0.64 -26.30 -13.64
CA THR A 121 -0.60 -25.91 -15.06
C THR A 121 -1.99 -25.79 -15.66
N GLU A 122 -2.85 -26.80 -15.44
CA GLU A 122 -4.24 -26.78 -15.87
C GLU A 122 -5.01 -25.62 -15.25
N ARG A 123 -4.83 -25.40 -13.94
CA ARG A 123 -5.52 -24.32 -13.25
C ARG A 123 -5.08 -22.95 -13.73
N LEU A 124 -3.78 -22.72 -13.93
CA LEU A 124 -3.28 -21.47 -14.47
C LEU A 124 -3.89 -21.20 -15.86
N GLN A 125 -3.98 -22.21 -16.73
CA GLN A 125 -4.61 -22.05 -18.04
C GLN A 125 -6.08 -21.64 -17.95
N VAL A 126 -6.84 -22.22 -17.02
CA VAL A 126 -8.24 -21.83 -16.78
C VAL A 126 -8.27 -20.37 -16.31
N LEU A 127 -7.49 -20.03 -15.29
CA LEU A 127 -7.43 -18.67 -14.74
C LEU A 127 -7.07 -17.65 -15.82
N MET A 128 -6.06 -17.90 -16.66
CA MET A 128 -5.66 -16.98 -17.74
C MET A 128 -6.76 -16.77 -18.80
N ASN A 129 -7.70 -17.70 -18.95
CA ASN A 129 -8.80 -17.66 -19.92
C ASN A 129 -10.12 -17.12 -19.36
N GLU A 130 -10.25 -16.94 -18.05
CA GLU A 130 -11.47 -16.47 -17.39
C GLU A 130 -11.79 -14.98 -17.64
N GLY A 131 -10.89 -14.23 -18.27
CA GLY A 131 -11.10 -12.81 -18.59
C GLY A 131 -9.80 -12.05 -18.75
N ALA A 132 -9.93 -10.73 -18.93
CA ALA A 132 -8.77 -9.85 -19.01
C ALA A 132 -7.92 -9.91 -17.73
N PHE A 133 -6.63 -9.61 -17.88
CA PHE A 133 -5.65 -9.57 -16.81
C PHE A 133 -4.68 -8.39 -17.02
N SER A 134 -3.80 -8.19 -16.05
CA SER A 134 -2.71 -7.23 -16.06
C SER A 134 -1.38 -7.92 -15.74
N LEU A 135 -0.29 -7.34 -16.24
CA LEU A 135 1.07 -7.78 -15.95
C LEU A 135 1.81 -6.65 -15.23
N GLU A 136 2.03 -6.83 -13.93
CA GLU A 136 2.68 -5.84 -13.08
C GLU A 136 4.17 -6.18 -12.92
N SER A 137 5.03 -5.19 -13.12
CA SER A 137 6.47 -5.36 -12.90
C SER A 137 6.77 -5.40 -11.40
N GLY A 138 7.56 -6.40 -10.99
CA GLY A 138 8.12 -6.46 -9.64
C GLY A 138 9.49 -5.76 -9.55
N ASP A 139 10.26 -6.08 -8.51
CA ASP A 139 11.60 -5.52 -8.27
C ASP A 139 12.61 -5.81 -9.39
N ARG A 140 12.44 -6.94 -10.07
CA ARG A 140 13.30 -7.39 -11.16
C ARG A 140 12.45 -7.56 -12.40
N ASP A 141 12.99 -7.10 -13.53
CA ASP A 141 12.27 -7.16 -14.81
C ASP A 141 12.41 -8.51 -15.51
N THR A 142 13.57 -9.15 -15.39
CA THR A 142 13.88 -10.44 -16.02
C THR A 142 14.66 -11.37 -15.10
N ASP A 143 14.54 -12.67 -15.33
CA ASP A 143 15.36 -13.68 -14.66
C ASP A 143 16.64 -14.04 -15.44
N ARG A 144 17.51 -14.85 -14.83
CA ARG A 144 18.77 -15.30 -15.43
C ARG A 144 18.61 -16.13 -16.72
N TYR A 145 17.40 -16.59 -17.02
CA TYR A 145 17.07 -17.37 -18.21
C TYR A 145 16.39 -16.51 -19.28
N GLY A 146 16.27 -15.20 -19.06
CA GLY A 146 15.65 -14.25 -19.99
C GLY A 146 14.12 -14.27 -19.97
N ARG A 147 13.47 -14.85 -18.95
CA ARG A 147 12.01 -14.72 -18.78
C ARG A 147 11.69 -13.38 -18.14
N ALA A 148 10.66 -12.70 -18.65
CA ALA A 148 10.10 -11.53 -17.98
C ALA A 148 9.43 -11.93 -16.67
N LEU A 149 9.71 -11.19 -15.60
CA LEU A 149 9.14 -11.41 -14.27
C LEU A 149 7.97 -10.47 -14.06
N ARG A 150 6.76 -11.03 -13.91
CA ARG A 150 5.54 -10.24 -13.71
C ARG A 150 4.67 -10.84 -12.62
N VAL A 151 4.00 -10.01 -11.85
CA VAL A 151 2.83 -10.43 -11.08
C VAL A 151 1.63 -10.37 -12.02
N VAL A 152 0.88 -11.46 -12.13
CA VAL A 152 -0.30 -11.52 -12.99
C VAL A 152 -1.51 -11.23 -12.13
N THR A 153 -2.23 -10.17 -12.46
CA THR A 153 -3.37 -9.71 -11.66
C THR A 153 -4.66 -9.67 -12.48
N ARG A 154 -5.79 -9.80 -11.78
CA ARG A 154 -7.13 -9.52 -12.29
C ARG A 154 -7.94 -8.83 -11.21
N GLY A 155 -8.53 -7.68 -11.53
CA GLY A 155 -9.27 -6.88 -10.56
C GLY A 155 -8.40 -6.43 -9.37
N GLY A 156 -7.08 -6.37 -9.55
CA GLY A 156 -6.10 -6.08 -8.49
C GLY A 156 -5.76 -7.29 -7.60
N GLU A 157 -6.30 -8.47 -7.87
CA GLU A 157 -5.96 -9.71 -7.15
C GLU A 157 -4.93 -10.53 -7.94
N SER A 158 -3.94 -11.10 -7.25
CA SER A 158 -2.95 -11.96 -7.90
C SER A 158 -3.55 -13.31 -8.29
N ILE A 159 -3.45 -13.64 -9.58
CA ILE A 159 -3.75 -14.98 -10.11
C ILE A 159 -2.80 -16.01 -9.49
N GLY A 160 -1.54 -15.64 -9.25
CA GLY A 160 -0.60 -16.49 -8.52
C GLY A 160 -1.06 -16.75 -7.09
N GLY A 161 -1.55 -15.71 -6.41
CA GLY A 161 -2.17 -15.82 -5.09
C GLY A 161 -3.36 -16.79 -5.05
N MET A 162 -4.17 -16.85 -6.12
CA MET A 162 -5.25 -17.84 -6.24
C MET A 162 -4.71 -19.28 -6.29
N LEU A 163 -3.63 -19.53 -7.04
CA LEU A 163 -2.96 -20.85 -7.05
C LEU A 163 -2.40 -21.23 -5.67
N VAL A 164 -1.86 -20.26 -4.93
CA VAL A 164 -1.40 -20.48 -3.55
C VAL A 164 -2.58 -20.85 -2.65
N ALA A 165 -3.68 -20.11 -2.71
CA ALA A 165 -4.90 -20.38 -1.93
C ALA A 165 -5.49 -21.78 -2.22
N GLU A 166 -5.35 -22.25 -3.46
CA GLU A 166 -5.78 -23.58 -3.90
C GLU A 166 -4.76 -24.69 -3.57
N GLY A 167 -3.62 -24.36 -2.97
CA GLY A 167 -2.57 -25.32 -2.61
C GLY A 167 -1.79 -25.87 -3.81
N LEU A 168 -1.81 -25.16 -4.93
CA LEU A 168 -1.11 -25.50 -6.19
C LEU A 168 0.24 -24.78 -6.34
N ALA A 169 0.48 -23.76 -5.51
CA ALA A 169 1.71 -22.97 -5.49
C ALA A 169 2.11 -22.60 -4.05
N ARG A 170 3.31 -22.04 -3.90
CA ARG A 170 3.78 -21.37 -2.68
C ARG A 170 4.11 -19.92 -3.00
N GLU A 171 4.02 -19.04 -2.02
CA GLU A 171 4.56 -17.67 -2.15
C GLU A 171 6.07 -17.72 -2.40
N TRP A 172 6.56 -16.82 -3.24
CA TRP A 172 7.99 -16.71 -3.53
C TRP A 172 8.73 -16.02 -2.38
N ASP A 173 9.55 -16.78 -1.64
CA ASP A 173 10.36 -16.31 -0.51
C ASP A 173 11.81 -15.97 -0.88
N GLY A 174 12.15 -16.00 -2.17
CA GLY A 174 13.52 -15.84 -2.68
C GLY A 174 14.26 -17.14 -2.96
N ALA A 175 13.71 -18.30 -2.61
CA ALA A 175 14.35 -19.60 -2.86
C ALA A 175 13.36 -20.68 -3.31
N ARG A 176 13.84 -21.59 -4.16
CA ARG A 176 13.08 -22.80 -4.51
C ARG A 176 13.09 -23.79 -3.35
N ARG A 177 11.93 -24.39 -3.08
CA ARG A 177 11.75 -25.40 -2.04
C ARG A 177 11.40 -26.75 -2.67
N SER A 178 11.60 -27.83 -1.92
CA SER A 178 11.23 -29.17 -2.40
C SER A 178 9.71 -29.36 -2.42
N TRP A 179 9.19 -30.00 -3.47
CA TRP A 179 7.79 -30.44 -3.60
C TRP A 179 7.60 -31.93 -3.32
N CYS A 180 8.71 -32.59 -2.98
CA CYS A 180 8.83 -33.88 -2.33
C CYS A 180 9.26 -33.61 -0.86
#